data_AF-A0A8H5EA44-F1
#
_entry.id   AF-A0A8H5EA44-F1
#
_cell.length_a   1.000
_cell.length_b   1.000
_cell.length_c   1.000
_cell.angle_alpha   90.00
_cell.angle_beta   90.00
_cell.angle_gamma   90.00
#
_symmetry.space_group_name_H-M   'P 1'
#
loop_
_entity.id
_entity.type
_entity.pdbx_description
1 polymer ?
#
loop_
_entity_poly.entity_id
_entity_poly.type
_entity_poly.pdbx_seq_one_letter_code
_entity_poly.pdbx_strand_id
1 'polypeptide(L)'
;MELIRPRQGSVTTSSITISSANEPMPVADVPTLTAAATAYIDVFRTLDTEAMSRILSDEYSHRFAPTSSKLPGSTDRHGLIARLNQVGEVISSFPVTIKQMWPNPPLRQVLVWAKSETNSQRHLRDSDDEEEWTKREEYMFYDDHE
;
A
#
# COMPACT_ATOMS: atom_id res chain seq x y z
N MET A 1 55.64 -20.60 -47.47
CA MET A 1 55.61 -19.41 -48.34
C MET A 1 54.27 -18.75 -48.07
N GLU A 2 54.10 -17.74 -47.19
CA GLU A 2 55.02 -16.87 -46.39
C GLU A 2 54.67 -16.93 -44.87
N LEU A 3 55.35 -16.36 -43.85
CA LEU A 3 56.40 -15.30 -43.66
C LEU A 3 55.89 -13.90 -43.24
N ILE A 4 56.72 -13.19 -42.44
CA ILE A 4 56.70 -11.77 -41.99
C ILE A 4 55.45 -11.26 -41.21
N ARG A 5 55.31 -11.49 -39.88
CA ARG A 5 55.89 -10.78 -38.70
C ARG A 5 55.39 -9.33 -38.41
N PRO A 6 55.39 -8.87 -37.13
CA PRO A 6 54.35 -7.97 -36.58
C PRO A 6 54.78 -6.51 -36.31
N ARG A 7 53.84 -5.68 -35.85
CA ARG A 7 54.11 -4.46 -35.06
C ARG A 7 53.19 -4.33 -33.85
N GLN A 8 53.76 -3.81 -32.76
CA GLN A 8 53.08 -3.54 -31.48
C GLN A 8 52.52 -2.10 -31.43
N GLY A 9 51.53 -1.90 -30.56
CA GLY A 9 51.44 -0.68 -29.74
C GLY A 9 50.44 0.39 -30.17
N SER A 10 49.27 0.41 -29.55
CA SER A 10 49.01 1.38 -28.46
C SER A 10 47.79 0.94 -27.64
N VAL A 11 47.80 1.24 -26.34
CA VAL A 11 46.67 0.99 -25.43
C VAL A 11 45.83 2.25 -25.34
N THR A 12 44.52 2.14 -25.50
CA THR A 12 43.56 3.05 -24.86
C THR A 12 42.32 2.25 -24.50
N THR A 13 42.03 2.23 -23.20
CA THR A 13 40.92 1.50 -22.60
C THR A 13 39.58 2.15 -22.95
N SER A 14 38.56 1.35 -23.22
CA SER A 14 37.16 1.76 -23.11
C SER A 14 36.36 0.56 -22.67
N SER A 15 36.39 0.29 -21.36
CA SER A 15 35.55 -0.71 -20.72
C SER A 15 34.14 -0.14 -20.57
N ILE A 16 33.15 -0.77 -21.20
CA ILE A 16 31.76 -0.70 -20.72
C ILE A 16 31.46 -2.06 -20.09
N THR A 17 32.02 -2.24 -18.89
CA THR A 17 31.69 -3.37 -18.02
C THR A 17 30.47 -2.96 -17.21
N ILE A 18 29.27 -3.27 -17.70
CA ILE A 18 28.08 -3.28 -16.83
C ILE A 18 28.02 -4.66 -16.17
N SER A 19 28.79 -4.79 -15.09
CA SER A 19 28.69 -5.91 -14.16
C SER A 19 29.05 -5.41 -12.77
N SER A 20 28.03 -4.98 -12.04
CA SER A 20 28.07 -4.86 -10.59
C SER A 20 26.65 -4.98 -10.06
N ALA A 21 26.38 -6.12 -9.42
CA ALA A 21 25.15 -6.40 -8.64
C ALA A 21 23.84 -6.42 -9.51
N ASN A 22 22.83 -7.25 -9.30
CA ASN A 22 22.38 -7.90 -8.05
C ASN A 22 22.35 -6.93 -6.86
N GLU A 23 22.09 -5.65 -7.12
CA GLU A 23 21.55 -4.77 -6.09
C GLU A 23 20.20 -5.38 -5.73
N PRO A 24 19.98 -5.83 -4.48
CA PRO A 24 18.61 -6.08 -4.06
C PRO A 24 17.85 -4.76 -4.24
N MET A 25 16.62 -4.86 -4.75
CA MET A 25 15.67 -3.72 -4.78
C MET A 25 15.83 -2.92 -3.48
N PRO A 26 16.04 -1.59 -3.55
CA PRO A 26 16.42 -0.80 -2.38
C PRO A 26 15.42 -1.07 -1.26
N VAL A 27 15.91 -1.71 -0.19
CA VAL A 27 15.07 -2.18 0.91
C VAL A 27 14.33 -0.97 1.46
N ALA A 28 13.00 -0.99 1.34
CA ALA A 28 12.15 0.15 1.70
C ALA A 28 12.47 0.59 3.13
N ASP A 29 12.98 1.81 3.27
CA ASP A 29 13.41 2.32 4.56
C ASP A 29 12.22 2.69 5.45
N VAL A 30 12.49 2.92 6.74
CA VAL A 30 11.45 3.27 7.71
C VAL A 30 10.61 4.48 7.26
N PRO A 31 11.19 5.58 6.76
CA PRO A 31 10.44 6.67 6.13
C PRO A 31 9.50 6.22 5.01
N THR A 32 10.00 5.43 4.04
CA THR A 32 9.21 4.98 2.88
C THR A 32 8.01 4.13 3.30
N LEU A 33 8.23 3.13 4.18
CA LEU A 33 7.15 2.29 4.69
C LEU A 33 6.12 3.08 5.52
N THR A 34 6.58 4.06 6.30
CA THR A 34 5.68 4.90 7.10
C THR A 34 4.85 5.82 6.21
N ALA A 35 5.44 6.38 5.15
CA ALA A 35 4.74 7.22 4.19
C ALA A 35 3.71 6.42 3.38
N ALA A 36 4.04 5.21 2.92
CA ALA A 36 3.13 4.33 2.17
C ALA A 36 1.87 3.99 2.99
N ALA A 37 2.04 3.49 4.23
CA ALA A 37 0.90 3.17 5.08
C ALA A 37 0.10 4.41 5.52
N THR A 38 0.73 5.58 5.66
CA THR A 38 0.00 6.84 5.91
C THR A 38 -0.85 7.22 4.71
N ALA A 39 -0.31 7.15 3.49
CA ALA A 39 -1.05 7.43 2.26
C ALA A 39 -2.23 6.46 2.08
N TYR A 40 -2.05 5.16 2.34
CA TYR A 40 -3.11 4.16 2.32
C TYR A 40 -4.23 4.48 3.33
N ILE A 41 -3.87 4.90 4.55
CA ILE A 41 -4.83 5.31 5.60
C ILE A 41 -5.59 6.58 5.23
N ASP A 42 -4.91 7.59 4.68
CA ASP A 42 -5.51 8.89 4.37
C ASP A 42 -6.64 8.78 3.34
N VAL A 43 -6.63 7.76 2.48
CA VAL A 43 -7.73 7.47 1.55
C VAL A 43 -9.06 7.25 2.29
N PHE A 44 -9.08 6.58 3.44
CA PHE A 44 -10.33 6.29 4.16
C PHE A 44 -11.02 7.53 4.74
N ARG A 45 -10.30 8.67 4.81
CA ARG A 45 -10.87 9.98 5.17
C ARG A 45 -11.81 10.53 4.11
N THR A 46 -11.60 10.22 2.83
CA THR A 46 -12.37 10.76 1.69
C THR A 46 -12.98 9.68 0.78
N LEU A 47 -12.66 8.41 1.02
CA LEU A 47 -13.01 7.25 0.17
C LEU A 47 -12.59 7.43 -1.29
N ASP A 48 -11.48 8.13 -1.53
CA ASP A 48 -10.94 8.43 -2.86
C ASP A 48 -10.38 7.17 -3.53
N THR A 49 -11.19 6.57 -4.40
CA THR A 49 -10.83 5.35 -5.13
C THR A 49 -9.81 5.57 -6.23
N GLU A 50 -9.66 6.80 -6.76
CA GLU A 50 -8.59 7.17 -7.67
C GLU A 50 -7.24 7.21 -6.92
N ALA A 51 -7.20 7.81 -5.73
CA ALA A 51 -6.02 7.78 -4.86
C ALA A 51 -5.67 6.34 -4.45
N MET A 52 -6.65 5.53 -4.05
CA MET A 52 -6.43 4.11 -3.74
C MET A 52 -5.80 3.37 -4.92
N SER A 53 -6.32 3.57 -6.13
CA SER A 53 -5.81 2.87 -7.33
C SER A 53 -4.34 3.15 -7.62
N ARG A 54 -3.81 4.31 -7.20
CA ARG A 54 -2.42 4.73 -7.42
C ARG A 54 -1.45 4.27 -6.33
N ILE A 55 -1.97 3.88 -5.17
CA ILE A 55 -1.19 3.37 -4.02
C ILE A 55 -1.03 1.85 -4.10
N LEU A 56 -2.06 1.13 -4.56
CA LEU A 56 -2.07 -0.33 -4.61
C LEU A 56 -1.36 -0.88 -5.87
N SER A 57 -0.49 -1.88 -5.68
CA SER A 57 0.12 -2.65 -6.79
C SER A 57 -0.90 -3.48 -7.55
N ASP A 58 -0.56 -3.90 -8.77
CA ASP A 58 -1.42 -4.77 -9.59
C ASP A 58 -1.62 -6.16 -8.94
N GLU A 59 -0.64 -6.62 -8.15
CA GLU A 59 -0.62 -7.89 -7.41
C GLU A 59 -1.29 -7.82 -6.02
N TYR A 60 -1.86 -6.67 -5.63
CA TYR A 60 -2.34 -6.43 -4.28
C TYR A 60 -3.45 -7.42 -3.83
N SER A 61 -3.31 -7.92 -2.60
CA SER A 61 -4.23 -8.86 -1.97
C SER A 61 -4.66 -8.40 -0.57
N HIS A 62 -5.94 -8.03 -0.42
CA HIS A 62 -6.56 -7.65 0.83
C HIS A 62 -7.14 -8.87 1.56
N ARG A 63 -6.92 -9.01 2.87
CA ARG A 63 -7.52 -10.06 3.69
C ARG A 63 -8.18 -9.48 4.94
N PHE A 64 -9.47 -9.77 5.12
CA PHE A 64 -10.20 -9.40 6.33
C PHE A 64 -9.91 -10.36 7.48
N ALA A 65 -9.79 -9.80 8.69
CA ALA A 65 -9.60 -10.55 9.92
C ALA A 65 -10.61 -10.09 11.01
N PRO A 66 -10.96 -10.95 11.98
CA PRO A 66 -10.65 -12.38 12.02
C PRO A 66 -11.47 -13.17 10.98
N THR A 67 -10.96 -14.33 10.56
CA THR A 67 -11.61 -15.22 9.57
C THR A 67 -13.00 -15.71 10.01
N SER A 68 -13.28 -15.67 11.32
CA SER A 68 -14.59 -15.99 11.90
C SER A 68 -15.70 -14.98 11.55
N SER A 69 -15.35 -13.78 11.07
CA SER A 69 -16.32 -12.70 10.76
C SER A 69 -17.22 -12.97 9.56
N LYS A 70 -17.07 -14.11 8.86
CA LYS A 70 -17.81 -14.47 7.63
C LYS A 70 -17.79 -13.40 6.53
N LEU A 71 -16.78 -12.53 6.56
CA LEU A 71 -16.51 -11.58 5.49
C LEU A 71 -16.05 -12.33 4.23
N PRO A 72 -16.10 -11.69 3.04
CA PRO A 72 -15.46 -12.23 1.85
C PRO A 72 -14.00 -12.64 2.13
N GLY A 73 -13.52 -13.63 1.39
CA GLY A 73 -12.12 -14.07 1.47
C GLY A 73 -11.14 -13.01 0.98
N SER A 74 -9.95 -13.44 0.57
CA SER A 74 -8.99 -12.53 -0.06
C SER A 74 -9.61 -11.81 -1.26
N THR A 75 -9.41 -10.49 -1.32
CA THR A 75 -9.95 -9.58 -2.32
C THR A 75 -8.80 -8.88 -3.02
N ASP A 76 -8.84 -8.78 -4.34
CA ASP A 76 -7.81 -8.08 -5.13
C ASP A 76 -8.00 -6.55 -5.10
N ARG A 77 -7.09 -5.82 -5.77
CA ARG A 77 -7.15 -4.37 -5.97
C ARG A 77 -8.51 -3.88 -6.51
N HIS A 78 -9.08 -4.57 -7.50
CA HIS A 78 -10.37 -4.19 -8.09
C HIS A 78 -11.52 -4.41 -7.11
N GLY A 79 -11.54 -5.51 -6.39
CA GLY A 79 -12.55 -5.81 -5.37
C GLY A 79 -12.51 -4.84 -4.19
N LEU A 80 -11.33 -4.40 -3.75
CA LEU A 80 -11.23 -3.40 -2.68
C LEU A 80 -11.74 -2.03 -3.15
N ILE A 81 -11.37 -1.61 -4.37
CA ILE A 81 -11.87 -0.36 -4.98
C ILE A 81 -13.38 -0.40 -5.17
N ALA A 82 -13.93 -1.51 -5.69
CA ALA A 82 -15.38 -1.70 -5.82
C ALA A 82 -16.10 -1.63 -4.47
N ARG A 83 -15.52 -2.23 -3.43
CA ARG A 83 -16.05 -2.17 -2.06
C ARG A 83 -15.99 -0.76 -1.47
N LEU A 84 -14.94 0.01 -1.73
CA LEU A 84 -14.84 1.41 -1.31
C LEU A 84 -15.92 2.28 -1.96
N ASN A 85 -16.17 2.10 -3.27
CA ASN A 85 -17.27 2.79 -3.95
C ASN A 85 -18.64 2.45 -3.33
N GLN A 86 -18.93 1.16 -3.11
CA GLN A 86 -20.18 0.72 -2.46
C GLN A 86 -20.33 1.24 -1.03
N VAL A 87 -19.25 1.28 -0.26
CA VAL A 87 -19.25 1.88 1.09
C VAL A 87 -19.48 3.40 1.01
N GLY A 88 -18.91 4.06 0.00
CA GLY A 88 -19.09 5.49 -0.27
C GLY A 88 -20.53 5.90 -0.60
N GLU A 89 -21.39 4.99 -1.07
CA GLU A 89 -22.83 5.24 -1.26
C GLU A 89 -23.60 5.38 0.08
N VAL A 90 -23.05 4.84 1.18
CA VAL A 90 -23.73 4.75 2.49
C VAL A 90 -23.04 5.61 3.55
N ILE A 91 -21.71 5.73 3.49
CA ILE A 91 -20.84 6.40 4.46
C ILE A 91 -20.12 7.54 3.76
N SER A 92 -20.14 8.75 4.34
CA SER A 92 -19.47 9.92 3.76
C SER A 92 -17.97 9.97 4.07
N SER A 93 -17.55 9.42 5.22
CA SER A 93 -16.14 9.23 5.58
C SER A 93 -15.97 8.22 6.71
N PHE A 94 -14.81 7.58 6.76
CA PHE A 94 -14.38 6.74 7.87
C PHE A 94 -12.94 7.12 8.25
N PRO A 95 -12.70 8.32 8.80
CA PRO A 95 -11.38 8.75 9.24
C PRO A 95 -10.72 7.71 10.14
N VAL A 96 -9.65 7.11 9.63
CA VAL A 96 -8.79 6.17 10.36
C VAL A 96 -7.66 6.96 11.02
N THR A 97 -7.59 6.94 12.36
CA THR A 97 -6.52 7.58 13.13
C THR A 97 -5.51 6.54 13.59
N ILE A 98 -4.27 6.67 13.15
CA ILE A 98 -3.14 5.86 13.60
C ILE A 98 -2.94 6.05 15.11
N LYS A 99 -2.92 4.95 15.87
CA LYS A 99 -2.44 4.93 17.26
C LYS A 99 -0.95 4.62 17.32
N GLN A 100 -0.51 3.62 16.56
CA GLN A 100 0.87 3.15 16.55
C GLN A 100 1.21 2.41 15.25
N MET A 101 2.47 2.48 14.83
CA MET A 101 3.01 1.75 13.68
C MET A 101 4.27 1.01 14.08
N TRP A 102 4.48 -0.16 13.46
CA TRP A 102 5.71 -0.95 13.58
C TRP A 102 6.20 -1.32 12.18
N PRO A 103 7.07 -0.48 11.57
CA PRO A 103 7.72 -0.79 10.30
C PRO A 103 8.72 -1.94 10.46
N ASN A 104 8.80 -2.79 9.45
CA ASN A 104 9.71 -3.94 9.35
C ASN A 104 10.46 -3.91 8.01
N PRO A 105 11.49 -3.04 7.86
CA PRO A 105 12.24 -2.87 6.61
C PRO A 105 12.78 -4.18 6.01
N PRO A 106 13.36 -5.13 6.79
CA PRO A 106 13.87 -6.39 6.24
C PRO A 106 12.86 -7.23 5.47
N LEU A 107 11.56 -7.07 5.74
CA LEU A 107 10.47 -7.75 5.03
C LEU A 107 9.56 -6.78 4.25
N ARG A 108 9.95 -5.49 4.11
CA ARG A 108 9.16 -4.44 3.43
C ARG A 108 7.70 -4.30 3.93
N GLN A 109 7.50 -4.56 5.21
CA GLN A 109 6.18 -4.62 5.84
C GLN A 109 5.95 -3.51 6.84
N VAL A 110 4.69 -3.22 7.13
CA VAL A 110 4.29 -2.36 8.25
C VAL A 110 3.02 -2.86 8.90
N LEU A 111 3.07 -3.05 10.21
CA LEU A 111 1.91 -3.27 11.05
C LEU A 111 1.40 -1.92 11.54
N VAL A 112 0.10 -1.66 11.40
CA VAL A 112 -0.52 -0.43 11.91
C VAL A 112 -1.69 -0.77 12.84
N TRP A 113 -1.69 -0.18 14.03
CA TRP A 113 -2.84 -0.16 14.93
C TRP A 113 -3.52 1.20 14.82
N ALA A 114 -4.81 1.20 14.51
CA ALA A 114 -5.60 2.41 14.32
C ALA A 114 -7.00 2.29 14.94
N LYS A 115 -7.59 3.43 15.27
CA LYS A 115 -9.04 3.58 15.51
C LYS A 115 -9.70 4.20 14.28
N SER A 116 -11.01 4.07 14.16
CA SER A 116 -11.79 4.79 13.15
C SER A 116 -13.15 5.24 13.70
N GLU A 117 -13.70 6.26 13.05
CA GLU A 117 -14.98 6.87 13.42
C GLU A 117 -15.82 7.00 12.14
N THR A 118 -17.02 6.42 12.13
CA THR A 118 -17.88 6.36 10.93
C THR A 118 -18.82 7.55 10.88
N ASN A 119 -18.81 8.28 9.77
CA ASN A 119 -19.79 9.31 9.47
C ASN A 119 -20.77 8.79 8.40
N SER A 120 -21.96 8.39 8.82
CA SER A 120 -23.02 7.93 7.91
C SER A 120 -23.60 9.08 7.08
N GLN A 121 -23.91 8.84 5.79
CA GLN A 121 -24.46 9.87 4.89
C GLN A 121 -25.79 10.42 5.42
N ARG A 122 -25.93 11.75 5.44
CA ARG A 122 -27.06 12.44 6.11
C ARG A 122 -28.44 12.03 5.60
N HIS A 123 -28.58 11.74 4.30
CA HIS A 123 -29.88 11.36 3.70
C HIS A 123 -30.34 9.94 3.99
N LEU A 124 -29.52 9.11 4.66
CA LEU A 124 -29.90 7.77 5.13
C LEU A 124 -30.21 7.74 6.65
N ARG A 125 -30.11 8.88 7.34
CA ARG A 125 -30.44 8.96 8.78
C ARG A 125 -31.95 9.15 8.94
N ASP A 126 -32.57 8.29 9.74
CA ASP A 126 -33.99 8.40 10.12
C ASP A 126 -34.20 9.38 11.30
N SER A 127 -33.08 9.88 11.87
CA SER A 127 -32.97 10.84 12.97
C SER A 127 -31.84 11.84 12.69
N ASP A 128 -31.93 13.09 13.17
CA ASP A 128 -30.81 14.06 13.11
C ASP A 128 -29.79 13.83 14.25
N ASP A 129 -29.99 12.82 15.10
CA ASP A 129 -29.14 12.48 16.25
C ASP A 129 -27.80 11.86 15.81
N GLU A 130 -26.76 12.67 15.71
CA GLU A 130 -25.47 12.26 15.12
C GLU A 130 -24.75 11.13 15.89
N GLU A 131 -24.97 11.05 17.20
CA GLU A 131 -24.31 10.06 18.06
C GLU A 131 -24.87 8.63 17.86
N GLU A 132 -26.13 8.49 17.44
CA GLU A 132 -26.77 7.21 17.11
C GLU A 132 -26.12 6.54 15.88
N TRP A 133 -25.70 7.37 14.91
CA TRP A 133 -25.15 6.91 13.62
C TRP A 133 -23.62 6.90 13.57
N THR A 134 -22.94 7.22 14.67
CA THR A 134 -21.47 7.27 14.78
C THR A 134 -20.92 5.96 15.32
N LYS A 135 -20.41 5.10 14.42
CA LYS A 135 -19.78 3.83 14.80
C LYS A 135 -18.27 3.99 15.01
N ARG A 136 -17.77 3.59 16.19
CA ARG A 136 -16.33 3.57 16.52
C ARG A 136 -15.80 2.15 16.39
N GLU A 137 -14.72 1.95 15.64
CA GLU A 137 -14.10 0.63 15.43
C GLU A 137 -12.57 0.71 15.61
N GLU A 138 -11.93 -0.42 15.90
CA GLU A 138 -10.47 -0.53 16.01
C GLU A 138 -9.95 -1.64 15.10
N TYR A 139 -8.85 -1.39 14.41
CA TYR A 139 -8.27 -2.33 13.46
C TYR A 139 -6.75 -2.45 13.63
N MET A 140 -6.28 -3.64 13.29
CA MET A 140 -4.89 -3.89 12.91
C MET A 140 -4.90 -4.34 11.44
N PHE A 141 -4.06 -3.73 10.62
CA PHE A 141 -3.81 -4.19 9.26
C PHE A 141 -2.31 -4.36 9.02
N TYR A 142 -2.02 -5.18 8.02
CA TYR A 142 -0.69 -5.62 7.65
C TYR A 142 -0.52 -5.37 6.16
N ASP A 143 0.45 -4.54 5.80
CA ASP A 143 0.77 -4.21 4.43
C ASP A 143 2.09 -4.87 4.01
N ASP A 144 2.12 -5.42 2.81
CA ASP A 144 3.18 -6.30 2.29
C ASP A 144 3.47 -5.89 0.84
N HIS A 145 4.63 -5.26 0.62
CA HIS A 145 5.05 -4.83 -0.70
C HIS A 145 6.15 -5.77 -1.23
N GLU A 146 5.80 -6.65 -2.18
CA GLU A 146 6.77 -7.38 -3.02
C GLU A 146 7.52 -6.46 -4.01
#